data_AF-A0A941U1J1-F1
#
_entry.id   AF-A0A941U1J1-F1
#
_cell.length_a   1.000
_cell.length_b   1.000
_cell.length_c   1.000
_cell.angle_alpha   90.00
_cell.angle_beta   90.00
_cell.angle_gamma   90.00
#
_symmetry.space_group_name_H-M   'P 1'
#
loop_
_entity.id
_entity.type
_entity.pdbx_description
1 polymer ?
#
loop_
_entity_poly.entity_id
_entity_poly.type
_entity_poly.pdbx_seq_one_letter_code
_entity_poly.pdbx_strand_id
1 'polypeptide(L)'
;MGASDDVLIQQHLIDPEICIRCNTCESICSINAITHDSNNYVVNADICNRCMACISPCPTGAIDNWRTMPKSRAYSLAEQFGWDALPPALTEQQLAEAGVAPGTVAEAPPPAPPLPAAVSGDEAFDSTQYGAAVPPWSAAHAYTN
;
A
#
# COMPACT_ATOMS: atom_id res chain seq x y z
N MET A 1 -9.59 13.68 32.10
CA MET A 1 -8.52 12.93 31.41
C MET A 1 -9.20 11.90 30.52
N GLY A 2 -9.85 12.32 29.44
CA GLY A 2 -10.74 11.45 28.67
C GLY A 2 -10.78 11.81 27.19
N ALA A 3 -11.12 10.78 26.39
CA ALA A 3 -11.52 10.82 24.99
C ALA A 3 -10.43 10.88 23.90
N SER A 4 -9.26 10.27 24.10
CA SER A 4 -8.29 10.08 22.99
C SER A 4 -8.01 8.61 22.65
N ASP A 5 -8.52 7.65 23.44
CA ASP A 5 -8.25 6.22 23.25
C ASP A 5 -9.17 5.52 22.22
N ASP A 6 -10.26 6.16 21.77
CA ASP A 6 -11.29 5.51 20.94
C ASP A 6 -11.16 5.75 19.42
N VAL A 7 -10.17 6.52 18.96
CA VAL A 7 -10.04 6.79 17.52
C VAL A 7 -9.29 5.65 16.85
N LEU A 8 -10.00 4.82 16.09
CA LEU A 8 -9.40 3.85 15.18
C LEU A 8 -8.68 4.55 14.02
N ILE A 9 -7.48 4.07 13.71
CA ILE A 9 -6.71 4.50 12.55
C ILE A 9 -6.36 3.30 11.66
N GLN A 10 -6.09 3.60 10.39
CA GLN A 10 -5.41 2.70 9.46
C GLN A 10 -3.94 3.11 9.43
N GLN A 11 -3.10 2.39 10.16
CA GLN A 11 -1.67 2.63 10.15
C GLN A 11 -1.02 1.86 8.98
N HIS A 12 -0.29 2.61 8.15
CA HIS A 12 0.53 2.04 7.09
C HIS A 12 1.87 1.59 7.67
N LEU A 13 2.39 0.44 7.24
CA LEU A 13 3.67 -0.12 7.69
C LEU A 13 4.45 -0.63 6.49
N ILE A 14 5.76 -0.81 6.66
CA ILE A 14 6.64 -1.41 5.66
C ILE A 14 7.17 -2.72 6.25
N ASP A 15 7.09 -3.80 5.48
CA ASP A 15 7.60 -5.11 5.86
C ASP A 15 9.13 -5.16 5.73
N PRO A 16 9.88 -5.26 6.84
CA PRO A 16 11.33 -5.33 6.80
C PRO A 16 11.87 -6.62 6.18
N GLU A 17 11.11 -7.73 6.14
CA GLU A 17 11.58 -9.02 5.60
C GLU A 17 11.77 -8.97 4.08
N ILE A 18 10.89 -8.24 3.40
CA ILE A 18 10.87 -8.15 1.93
C ILE A 18 11.25 -6.75 1.40
N CYS A 19 11.52 -5.80 2.29
CA CYS A 19 12.02 -4.48 1.91
C CYS A 19 13.49 -4.58 1.46
N ILE A 20 13.74 -4.23 0.19
CA ILE A 20 15.09 -4.18 -0.39
C ILE A 20 15.79 -2.83 -0.19
N ARG A 21 15.21 -1.92 0.63
CA ARG A 21 15.79 -0.62 1.00
C ARG A 21 16.16 0.27 -0.20
N CYS A 22 15.34 0.27 -1.24
CA CYS A 22 15.61 0.96 -2.51
C CYS A 22 15.30 2.48 -2.51
N ASN A 23 14.85 3.06 -1.39
CA ASN A 23 14.50 4.48 -1.23
C ASN A 23 13.30 5.00 -2.05
N THR A 24 12.68 4.18 -2.91
CA THR A 24 11.58 4.63 -3.76
C THR A 24 10.40 5.22 -2.96
N CYS A 25 9.97 4.54 -1.90
CA CYS A 25 8.80 4.96 -1.11
C CYS A 25 9.01 6.31 -0.40
N GLU A 26 10.20 6.56 0.15
CA GLU A 26 10.53 7.84 0.79
C GLU A 26 10.62 8.96 -0.25
N SER A 27 11.30 8.72 -1.38
CA SER A 27 11.46 9.73 -2.43
C SER A 27 10.14 10.21 -3.05
N ILE A 28 9.11 9.36 -3.09
CA ILE A 28 7.80 9.69 -3.66
C ILE A 28 6.83 10.29 -2.64
N CYS A 29 7.14 10.21 -1.34
CA CYS A 29 6.25 10.72 -0.31
C CYS A 29 6.32 12.25 -0.23
N SER A 30 5.39 12.94 -0.88
CA SER A 30 5.35 14.42 -0.95
C SER A 30 5.20 15.14 0.40
N ILE A 31 4.78 14.41 1.43
CA ILE A 31 4.56 14.92 2.80
C ILE A 31 5.61 14.42 3.80
N ASN A 32 6.65 13.72 3.32
CA ASN A 32 7.75 13.20 4.16
C ASN A 32 7.25 12.35 5.35
N ALA A 33 6.21 11.54 5.14
CA ALA A 33 5.70 10.62 6.15
C ALA A 33 6.55 9.35 6.31
N ILE A 34 7.46 9.11 5.39
CA ILE A 34 8.33 7.92 5.36
C ILE A 34 9.76 8.39 5.62
N THR A 35 10.47 7.63 6.44
CA THR A 35 11.89 7.87 6.75
C THR A 35 12.60 6.53 6.93
N HIS A 36 13.92 6.53 6.96
CA HIS A 36 14.72 5.32 7.10
C HIS A 36 15.92 5.49 8.03
N ASP A 37 16.43 4.36 8.50
CA ASP A 37 17.76 4.21 9.09
C ASP A 37 18.58 3.19 8.25
N SER A 38 19.68 2.67 8.81
CA SER A 38 20.51 1.68 8.11
C SER A 38 19.79 0.36 7.81
N ASN A 39 18.70 0.05 8.51
CA ASN A 39 18.04 -1.25 8.50
C ASN A 39 16.62 -1.20 7.95
N ASN A 40 15.85 -0.17 8.27
CA ASN A 40 14.41 -0.16 8.05
C ASN A 40 13.94 1.16 7.45
N TYR A 41 12.93 1.05 6.59
CA TYR A 41 12.07 2.17 6.22
C TYR A 41 10.80 2.07 7.06
N VAL A 42 10.34 3.19 7.59
CA VAL A 42 9.21 3.23 8.54
C VAL A 42 8.26 4.35 8.17
N VAL A 43 6.99 4.22 8.58
CA VAL A 43 5.95 5.21 8.26
C VAL A 43 5.49 5.91 9.54
N ASN A 44 5.51 7.23 9.54
CA ASN A 44 4.95 8.04 10.60
C ASN A 44 3.41 8.12 10.45
N ALA A 45 2.70 7.47 11.36
CA ALA A 45 1.23 7.41 11.36
C ALA A 45 0.55 8.77 11.60
N ASP A 46 1.22 9.72 12.26
CA ASP A 46 0.67 11.06 12.50
C ASP A 46 0.78 11.98 11.27
N ILE A 47 1.73 11.69 10.37
CA ILE A 47 1.96 12.48 9.15
C ILE A 47 1.24 11.82 7.95
N CYS A 48 1.29 10.49 7.84
CA CYS A 48 0.74 9.76 6.70
C CYS A 48 -0.74 10.07 6.48
N ASN A 49 -1.05 10.67 5.32
CA ASN A 49 -2.41 11.01 4.92
C ASN A 49 -3.11 9.92 4.08
N ARG A 50 -2.48 8.76 3.92
CA ARG A 50 -3.02 7.59 3.20
C ARG A 50 -3.33 7.86 1.72
N CYS A 51 -2.48 8.63 1.04
CA CYS A 51 -2.62 8.91 -0.39
C CYS A 51 -2.27 7.74 -1.32
N MET A 52 -1.69 6.65 -0.79
CA MET A 52 -1.34 5.42 -1.53
C MET A 52 -0.27 5.57 -2.65
N ALA A 53 0.32 6.76 -2.81
CA ALA A 53 1.28 7.04 -3.89
C ALA A 53 2.54 6.16 -3.85
N CYS A 54 2.94 5.71 -2.65
CA CYS A 54 4.14 4.90 -2.44
C CYS A 54 3.95 3.40 -2.72
N ILE A 55 2.70 2.92 -2.87
CA ILE A 55 2.41 1.49 -3.04
C ILE A 55 2.81 1.00 -4.43
N SER A 56 2.25 1.60 -5.48
CA SER A 56 2.49 1.16 -6.87
C SER A 56 3.97 1.16 -7.29
N PRO A 57 4.83 2.10 -6.86
CA PRO A 57 6.25 2.09 -7.21
C PRO A 57 7.10 1.08 -6.43
N CYS A 58 6.58 0.43 -5.37
CA CYS A 58 7.37 -0.50 -4.56
C CYS A 58 7.58 -1.81 -5.32
N PRO A 59 8.82 -2.17 -5.73
CA PRO A 59 9.05 -3.33 -6.59
C PRO A 59 8.83 -4.68 -5.88
N THR A 60 8.90 -4.70 -4.55
CA THR A 60 8.70 -5.90 -3.74
C THR A 60 7.34 -5.96 -3.07
N GLY A 61 6.55 -4.88 -3.13
CA GLY A 61 5.29 -4.79 -2.39
C GLY A 61 5.44 -4.64 -0.87
N ALA A 62 6.67 -4.48 -0.33
CA ALA A 62 6.95 -4.37 1.10
C ALA A 62 6.08 -3.33 1.84
N ILE A 63 5.71 -2.26 1.16
CA ILE A 63 4.95 -1.16 1.75
C ILE A 63 3.45 -1.44 1.85
N ASP A 64 2.88 -2.43 1.16
CA ASP A 64 1.42 -2.65 1.14
C ASP A 64 0.92 -3.40 2.39
N ASN A 65 1.13 -2.79 3.56
CA ASN A 65 0.73 -3.31 4.85
C ASN A 65 -0.08 -2.27 5.61
N TRP A 66 -1.33 -2.62 5.94
CA TRP A 66 -2.29 -1.77 6.65
C TRP A 66 -2.80 -2.45 7.90
N ARG A 67 -2.79 -1.74 9.04
CA ARG A 67 -3.26 -2.25 10.32
C ARG A 67 -4.35 -1.33 10.87
N THR A 68 -5.51 -1.93 11.16
CA THR A 68 -6.57 -1.29 11.94
C THR A 68 -6.17 -1.34 13.41
N MET A 69 -6.00 -0.19 14.05
CA MET A 69 -5.62 -0.14 15.46
C MET A 69 -6.06 1.19 16.11
N PRO A 70 -6.26 1.21 17.44
CA PRO A 70 -6.51 2.45 18.17
C PRO A 70 -5.32 3.41 18.05
N LYS A 71 -5.58 4.70 17.89
CA LYS A 71 -4.53 5.72 17.74
C LYS A 71 -3.57 5.72 18.93
N SER A 72 -4.05 5.46 20.14
CA SER A 72 -3.22 5.40 21.35
C SER A 72 -2.25 4.23 21.37
N ARG A 73 -2.44 3.22 20.51
CA ARG A 73 -1.57 2.05 20.36
C ARG A 73 -0.85 2.00 19.02
N ALA A 74 -0.92 3.07 18.22
CA ALA A 74 -0.22 3.14 16.95
C ALA A 74 1.29 2.88 17.14
N TYR A 75 1.88 2.05 16.28
CA TYR A 75 3.29 1.74 16.36
C TYR A 75 4.13 2.99 16.11
N SER A 76 4.97 3.33 17.07
CA SER A 76 5.91 4.45 16.96
C SER A 76 7.01 4.17 15.93
N LEU A 77 7.71 5.22 15.49
CA LEU A 77 8.88 5.07 14.62
C LEU A 77 9.96 4.19 15.26
N ALA A 78 10.20 4.37 16.56
CA ALA A 78 11.21 3.63 17.30
C ALA A 78 10.91 2.12 17.35
N GLU A 79 9.64 1.75 17.52
CA GLU A 79 9.24 0.34 17.45
C GLU A 79 9.46 -0.21 16.04
N GLN A 80 8.98 0.49 15.01
CA GLN A 80 9.12 0.06 13.62
C GLN A 80 10.59 -0.16 13.21
N PHE A 81 11.50 0.71 13.66
CA PHE A 81 12.93 0.56 13.37
C PHE A 81 13.55 -0.68 14.02
N GLY A 82 12.97 -1.20 15.10
CA GLY A 82 13.47 -2.37 15.82
C GLY A 82 12.97 -3.72 15.29
N TRP A 83 12.23 -3.75 14.19
CA TRP A 83 11.62 -4.97 13.68
C TRP A 83 12.47 -5.63 12.60
N ASP A 84 12.66 -6.94 12.74
CA ASP A 84 13.16 -7.82 11.67
C ASP A 84 12.01 -8.42 10.84
N ALA A 85 10.79 -8.43 11.39
CA ALA A 85 9.57 -8.91 10.75
C ALA A 85 8.35 -8.13 11.25
N LEU A 86 7.28 -8.08 10.45
CA LEU A 86 6.06 -7.40 10.87
C LEU A 86 5.42 -8.10 12.07
N PRO A 87 5.02 -7.36 13.12
CA PRO A 87 4.27 -7.93 14.22
C PRO A 87 2.91 -8.49 13.74
N PRO A 88 2.39 -9.52 14.41
CA PRO A 88 1.07 -10.06 14.10
C PRO A 88 -0.02 -8.99 14.29
N ALA A 89 -1.12 -9.14 13.55
CA ALA A 89 -2.27 -8.24 13.72
C ALA A 89 -2.84 -8.39 15.13
N LEU A 90 -3.35 -7.30 15.70
CA LEU A 90 -4.05 -7.35 16.97
C LEU A 90 -5.27 -8.26 16.85
N THR A 91 -5.48 -9.12 17.83
CA THR A 91 -6.66 -9.97 17.90
C THR A 91 -7.90 -9.13 18.22
N GLU A 92 -9.08 -9.65 17.90
CA GLU A 92 -10.36 -9.01 18.24
C GLU A 92 -10.46 -8.70 19.73
N GLN A 93 -9.94 -9.58 20.58
CA GLN A 93 -9.90 -9.36 22.02
C GLN A 93 -8.98 -8.20 22.40
N GLN A 94 -7.78 -8.11 21.81
CA GLN A 94 -6.83 -7.01 22.07
C GLN A 94 -7.34 -5.66 21.55
N LEU A 95 -8.12 -5.68 20.47
CA LEU A 95 -8.85 -4.52 19.97
C LEU A 95 -9.98 -4.15 20.95
N ALA A 96 -10.80 -5.11 21.38
CA ALA A 96 -11.90 -4.87 22.31
C ALA A 96 -11.45 -4.34 23.68
N GLU A 97 -10.35 -4.87 24.21
CA GLU A 97 -9.72 -4.38 25.44
C GLU A 97 -9.22 -2.93 25.31
N ALA A 98 -8.90 -2.49 24.09
CA ALA A 98 -8.52 -1.12 23.80
C ALA A 98 -9.70 -0.20 23.48
N GLY A 99 -10.93 -0.64 23.77
CA GLY A 99 -12.16 0.14 23.55
C GLY A 99 -12.84 -0.11 22.20
N VAL A 100 -12.29 -0.98 21.35
CA VAL A 100 -12.89 -1.28 20.04
C VAL A 100 -14.08 -2.21 20.21
N ALA A 101 -15.29 -1.66 20.30
CA ALA A 101 -16.49 -2.49 20.38
C ALA A 101 -16.57 -3.48 19.19
N PRO A 102 -16.79 -4.78 19.43
CA PRO A 102 -16.98 -5.75 18.35
C PRO A 102 -18.27 -5.39 17.60
N GLY A 103 -18.14 -5.02 16.32
CA GLY A 103 -19.29 -4.68 15.47
C GLY A 103 -19.13 -3.49 14.52
N THR A 104 -17.96 -2.87 14.41
CA THR A 104 -17.70 -1.83 13.38
C THR A 104 -16.82 -2.30 12.23
N VAL A 105 -16.49 -3.60 12.16
CA VAL A 105 -16.20 -4.21 10.87
C VAL A 105 -17.49 -4.12 10.08
N ALA A 106 -17.57 -3.16 9.16
CA ALA A 106 -18.51 -3.25 8.06
C ALA A 106 -18.35 -4.67 7.53
N GLU A 107 -19.43 -5.45 7.64
CA GLU A 107 -19.60 -6.69 6.92
C GLU A 107 -18.98 -6.47 5.54
N ALA A 108 -17.98 -7.29 5.20
CA ALA A 108 -17.40 -7.27 3.87
C ALA A 108 -18.59 -7.15 2.91
N PRO A 109 -18.64 -6.12 2.04
CA PRO A 109 -19.78 -5.98 1.15
C PRO A 109 -20.00 -7.34 0.50
N PRO A 110 -21.25 -7.84 0.46
CA PRO A 110 -21.54 -9.14 -0.12
C PRO A 110 -20.78 -9.21 -1.44
N PRO A 111 -20.10 -10.34 -1.73
CA PRO A 111 -19.19 -10.44 -2.87
C PRO A 111 -19.86 -9.75 -4.03
N ALA A 112 -19.19 -8.70 -4.55
CA ALA A 112 -19.74 -7.89 -5.61
C ALA A 112 -20.39 -8.84 -6.62
N PRO A 113 -21.63 -8.56 -7.08
CA PRO A 113 -22.26 -9.41 -8.07
C PRO A 113 -21.21 -9.67 -9.14
N PRO A 114 -21.04 -10.94 -9.59
CA PRO A 114 -20.01 -11.25 -10.56
C PRO A 114 -20.13 -10.19 -11.64
N LEU A 115 -19.02 -9.45 -11.86
CA LEU A 115 -18.92 -8.59 -13.02
C LEU A 115 -19.47 -9.42 -14.18
N PRO A 116 -20.37 -8.88 -15.03
CA PRO A 116 -20.88 -9.64 -16.16
C PRO A 116 -19.65 -10.27 -16.79
N ALA A 117 -19.64 -11.62 -16.82
CA ALA A 117 -18.46 -12.42 -17.11
C ALA A 117 -17.67 -11.65 -18.14
N ALA A 118 -16.48 -11.14 -17.73
CA ALA A 118 -15.65 -10.31 -18.59
C ALA A 118 -15.75 -10.95 -19.94
N VAL A 119 -16.39 -10.25 -20.92
CA VAL A 119 -16.87 -10.86 -22.17
C VAL A 119 -15.84 -11.89 -22.52
N SER A 120 -16.19 -13.18 -22.37
CA SER A 120 -15.23 -14.23 -22.62
C SER A 120 -14.72 -13.86 -23.99
N GLY A 121 -13.44 -13.49 -24.08
CA GLY A 121 -12.78 -13.16 -25.32
C GLY A 121 -12.64 -14.46 -26.10
N ASP A 122 -13.78 -15.04 -26.44
CA ASP A 122 -13.96 -16.16 -27.35
C ASP A 122 -13.90 -15.64 -28.79
N GLU A 123 -13.94 -14.32 -28.97
CA GLU A 123 -13.33 -13.70 -30.14
C GLU A 123 -11.84 -13.54 -29.85
N ALA A 124 -11.05 -14.46 -30.40
CA ALA A 124 -9.60 -14.32 -30.47
C ALA A 124 -9.26 -12.90 -30.92
N PHE A 125 -8.42 -12.21 -30.15
CA PHE A 125 -7.94 -10.88 -30.52
C PHE A 125 -7.25 -10.95 -31.88
N ASP A 126 -7.96 -10.51 -32.93
CA ASP A 126 -7.46 -10.49 -34.30
C ASP A 126 -6.52 -9.30 -34.48
N SER A 127 -5.28 -9.49 -34.02
CA SER A 127 -4.19 -8.54 -34.19
C SER A 127 -3.95 -8.15 -35.66
N THR A 128 -4.46 -8.91 -36.64
CA THR A 128 -4.31 -8.58 -38.07
C THR A 128 -5.22 -7.44 -38.53
N GLN A 129 -6.30 -7.14 -37.79
CA GLN A 129 -7.15 -5.97 -38.05
C GLN A 129 -6.46 -4.66 -37.63
N TYR A 130 -5.52 -4.75 -36.70
CA TYR A 130 -4.69 -3.63 -36.26
C TYR A 130 -3.36 -3.68 -37.01
N GLY A 131 -3.39 -3.30 -38.29
CA GLY A 131 -2.19 -3.20 -39.10
C GLY A 131 -1.18 -2.23 -38.49
N ALA A 132 0.07 -2.66 -38.32
CA ALA A 132 1.17 -1.76 -37.96
C ALA A 132 1.34 -0.71 -39.07
N ALA A 133 1.02 0.55 -38.77
CA ALA A 133 1.32 1.64 -39.69
C ALA A 133 2.83 1.78 -39.82
N VAL A 134 3.35 1.85 -41.05
CA VAL A 134 4.77 2.13 -41.29
C VAL A 134 5.05 3.53 -40.73
N PRO A 135 5.90 3.66 -39.69
CA PRO A 135 6.23 4.97 -39.15
C PRO A 135 6.97 5.79 -40.22
N PRO A 136 6.83 7.13 -40.25
CA PRO A 136 7.57 7.95 -41.20
C PRO A 136 9.08 7.76 -41.05
N TRP A 137 9.84 7.94 -42.13
CA TRP A 137 11.30 7.73 -42.18
C TRP A 137 12.05 8.35 -40.99
N SER A 138 11.69 9.57 -40.61
CA SER A 138 12.27 10.30 -39.48
C SER A 138 12.06 9.67 -38.11
N ALA A 139 11.07 8.79 -37.95
CA ALA A 139 10.81 8.04 -36.72
C ALA A 139 11.45 6.65 -36.73
N ALA A 140 11.72 6.09 -37.92
CA ALA A 140 12.38 4.78 -38.07
C ALA A 140 13.91 4.86 -38.06
N HIS A 141 14.48 6.03 -38.39
CA HIS A 141 15.92 6.25 -38.44
C HIS A 141 16.32 7.41 -37.54
N ALA A 142 17.24 7.14 -36.61
CA ALA A 142 17.86 8.20 -35.82
C ALA A 142 18.68 9.13 -36.74
N TYR A 143 18.49 10.44 -36.60
CA TYR A 143 19.37 11.41 -37.25
C TYR A 143 20.78 11.24 -36.69
N THR A 144 21.68 10.74 -37.53
CA THR A 144 23.12 10.75 -37.27
C THR A 144 23.69 11.95 -38.02
N ASN A 145 24.24 12.90 -37.27
CA ASN A 145 25.08 13.99 -37.80
C ASN A 145 26.52 13.50 -37.91
#